data_AF-A0A369CB46-F1
#
_entry.id   AF-A0A369CB46-F1
#
_cell.length_a   1.000
_cell.length_b   1.000
_cell.length_c   1.000
_cell.angle_alpha   90.00
_cell.angle_beta   90.00
_cell.angle_gamma   90.00
#
_symmetry.space_group_name_H-M   'P 1'
#
loop_
_entity.id
_entity.type
_entity.pdbx_description
1 polymer ?
#
loop_
_entity_poly.entity_id
_entity_poly.type
_entity_poly.pdbx_seq_one_letter_code
_entity_poly.pdbx_strand_id
1 'polypeptide(L)' 'MNAAGKGEPWDDLAEDARLRLLEEYGHWLDALPPTCSLEEKNARFAAWLAARGVAWTPPALRPGKAEGR' A
#
# COMPACT_ATOMS: atom_id res chain seq x y z
N MET A 1 4.65 -11.47 -23.99
CA MET A 1 4.04 -10.13 -23.97
C MET A 1 3.20 -10.03 -22.69
N ASN A 2 3.60 -9.10 -21.81
CA ASN A 2 2.90 -8.52 -20.65
C ASN A 2 2.48 -9.43 -19.48
N ALA A 3 3.35 -9.52 -18.47
CA ALA A 3 2.96 -9.89 -17.11
C ALA A 3 3.54 -8.87 -16.12
N ALA A 4 3.07 -7.61 -16.21
CA ALA A 4 3.08 -6.73 -15.05
C ALA A 4 1.93 -7.23 -14.17
N GLY A 5 2.24 -8.07 -13.18
CA GLY A 5 1.26 -8.70 -12.29
C GLY A 5 0.39 -7.63 -11.61
N LYS A 6 -0.84 -7.48 -12.09
CA LYS A 6 -1.80 -6.51 -11.60
C LYS A 6 -2.50 -7.08 -10.36
N GLY A 7 -1.98 -6.74 -9.19
CA GLY A 7 -2.81 -6.79 -8.00
C GLY A 7 -4.01 -5.85 -8.12
N GLU A 8 -5.09 -6.12 -7.38
CA GLU A 8 -6.25 -5.23 -7.30
C GLU A 8 -5.80 -3.86 -6.75
N PRO A 9 -6.15 -2.73 -7.39
CA PRO A 9 -5.78 -1.42 -6.90
C PRO A 9 -6.39 -1.15 -5.53
N TRP A 10 -5.57 -0.68 -4.59
CA TRP A 10 -6.02 -0.30 -3.24
C TRP A 10 -7.24 0.62 -3.26
N ASP A 11 -7.26 1.59 -4.18
CA ASP A 11 -8.32 2.57 -4.29
C ASP A 11 -9.65 1.99 -4.81
N ASP A 12 -9.61 0.84 -5.49
CA ASP A 12 -10.77 0.12 -6.02
C ASP A 12 -11.34 -0.92 -5.03
N LEU A 13 -10.63 -1.20 -3.93
CA LEU A 13 -11.11 -2.12 -2.89
C LEU A 13 -12.38 -1.62 -2.23
N ALA A 14 -13.32 -2.53 -1.98
CA ALA A 14 -14.47 -2.26 -1.11
C ALA A 14 -13.99 -1.78 0.27
N GLU A 15 -14.77 -0.90 0.91
CA GLU A 15 -14.40 -0.29 2.18
C GLU A 15 -14.13 -1.34 3.27
N ASP A 16 -15.00 -2.35 3.39
CA ASP A 16 -14.83 -3.46 4.36
C ASP A 16 -13.54 -4.25 4.11
N ALA A 17 -13.19 -4.50 2.84
CA ALA A 17 -11.97 -5.22 2.48
C ALA A 17 -10.72 -4.41 2.85
N ARG A 18 -10.79 -3.10 2.61
CA ARG A 18 -9.73 -2.16 2.96
C ARG A 18 -9.55 -2.05 4.47
N LEU A 19 -10.64 -1.96 5.22
CA LEU A 19 -10.63 -1.92 6.68
C LEU A 19 -9.99 -3.18 7.26
N ARG A 20 -10.41 -4.36 6.80
CA ARG A 20 -9.84 -5.63 7.23
C ARG A 20 -8.33 -5.71 6.98
N LEU A 21 -7.86 -5.25 5.82
CA LEU A 21 -6.43 -5.20 5.51
C LEU A 21 -5.67 -4.25 6.45
N LEU A 22 -6.27 -3.12 6.84
CA LEU A 22 -5.65 -2.20 7.81
C LEU A 22 -5.56 -2.82 9.21
N GLU A 23 -6.59 -3.53 9.65
CA GLU A 23 -6.59 -4.25 10.94
C GLU A 23 -5.51 -5.33 10.96
N GLU A 24 -5.45 -6.18 9.92
CA GLU A 24 -4.42 -7.22 9.78
C GLU A 24 -3.01 -6.64 9.68
N TYR A 25 -2.84 -5.50 8.99
CA TYR A 25 -1.56 -4.80 8.93
C TYR A 25 -1.14 -4.24 10.30
N GLY A 26 -2.10 -3.75 11.10
CA GLY A 26 -1.84 -3.29 12.47
C GLY A 26 -1.27 -4.41 13.36
N HIS A 27 -1.91 -5.58 13.35
CA HIS A 27 -1.41 -6.75 14.09
C HIS A 27 -0.03 -7.21 13.62
N TRP A 28 0.25 -7.10 12.32
CA TRP A 28 1.58 -7.41 11.78
C TRP A 28 2.63 -6.37 12.21
N LEU A 29 2.26 -5.09 12.28
CA LEU A 29 3.15 -4.01 12.74
C LEU A 29 3.54 -4.15 14.21
N ASP A 30 2.62 -4.61 15.07
CA ASP A 30 2.90 -4.81 16.50
C ASP A 30 4.03 -5.82 16.76
N ALA A 31 4.29 -6.73 15.80
CA ALA A 31 5.37 -7.71 15.88
C ALA A 31 6.72 -7.18 15.37
N LEU A 32 6.79 -5.96 14.82
CA LEU A 32 7.99 -5.41 14.21
C LEU A 32 8.68 -4.37 15.09
N PRO A 33 10.00 -4.16 14.90
CA PRO A 33 10.69 -3.03 15.51
C PRO A 33 10.03 -1.70 15.12
N PRO A 34 9.82 -0.80 16.10
CA PRO A 34 9.26 0.52 15.83
C PRO A 34 10.21 1.31 14.93
N THR A 35 9.63 2.04 13.99
CA THR A 35 10.38 2.95 13.12
C THR A 35 9.69 4.32 13.09
N CYS A 36 10.49 5.38 13.15
CA CYS A 36 10.01 6.74 12.95
C CYS A 36 10.08 7.15 11.46
N SER A 37 10.73 6.36 10.60
CA SER A 37 10.85 6.69 9.18
C SER A 37 9.54 6.44 8.45
N LEU A 38 8.99 7.49 7.84
CA LEU A 38 7.79 7.40 7.02
C LEU A 38 8.03 6.59 5.74
N GLU A 39 9.21 6.73 5.13
CA GLU A 39 9.60 5.96 3.94
C GLU A 39 9.61 4.47 4.24
N GLU A 40 10.13 4.08 5.39
CA GLU A 40 10.16 2.67 5.79
C GLU A 40 8.75 2.13 6.08
N LYS A 41 7.88 2.91 6.73
CA LYS A 41 6.47 2.55 6.92
C LYS A 41 5.76 2.34 5.58
N ASN A 42 6.00 3.22 4.62
CA ASN A 42 5.44 3.10 3.27
C ASN A 42 5.96 1.87 2.53
N ALA A 43 7.26 1.60 2.59
CA ALA A 43 7.86 0.42 1.96
C ALA A 43 7.32 -0.88 2.57
N ARG A 44 7.21 -0.95 3.90
CA ARG A 44 6.62 -2.10 4.60
C ARG A 44 5.17 -2.34 4.18
N PHE A 45 4.36 -1.29 4.12
CA PHE A 45 2.95 -1.40 3.73
C PHE A 45 2.80 -1.84 2.27
N ALA A 46 3.55 -1.22 1.35
CA ALA A 46 3.54 -1.58 -0.07
C ALA A 46 3.94 -3.04 -0.30
N ALA A 47 5.02 -3.50 0.35
CA ALA A 47 5.47 -4.89 0.24
C ALA A 47 4.46 -5.88 0.84
N TRP A 48 3.87 -5.52 1.99
CA TRP A 48 2.86 -6.34 2.66
C TRP A 48 1.58 -6.51 1.84
N LEU A 49 1.13 -5.44 1.16
CA LEU A 49 -0.01 -5.48 0.24
C LEU A 49 0.30 -6.22 -1.07
N ALA A 50 1.49 -6.02 -1.64
CA ALA A 50 1.90 -6.71 -2.86
C ALA A 50 1.90 -8.24 -2.69
N ALA A 51 2.34 -8.73 -1.52
CA ALA A 51 2.28 -10.16 -1.19
C ALA A 51 0.85 -10.73 -1.15
N ARG A 52 -0.16 -9.86 -1.01
CA ARG A 52 -1.60 -10.19 -1.00
C ARG A 52 -2.29 -9.88 -2.33
N GLY A 53 -1.52 -9.53 -3.36
CA GLY A 53 -2.08 -9.18 -4.66
C GLY A 53 -2.84 -7.86 -4.64
N VAL A 54 -2.47 -6.92 -3.76
CA VAL A 54 -3.03 -5.57 -3.73
C VAL A 54 -1.96 -4.57 -4.15
N ALA A 55 -2.28 -3.73 -5.13
CA ALA A 55 -1.40 -2.68 -5.62
C ALA A 55 -1.65 -1.38 -4.86
N TRP A 56 -0.61 -0.88 -4.18
CA TRP A 56 -0.66 0.41 -3.48
C TRP A 56 0.57 1.25 -3.79
N THR A 57 0.34 2.52 -4.12
CA THR A 57 1.38 3.50 -4.36
C THR A 57 1.42 4.52 -3.22
N PRO A 58 2.57 4.69 -2.54
CA PRO A 58 2.69 5.67 -1.48
C PRO A 58 2.44 7.08 -2.01
N PRO A 59 1.78 7.96 -1.22
CA PRO A 59 1.45 9.32 -1.66
C PRO A 59 2.63 10.11 -2.21
N ALA A 60 3.83 9.94 -1.63
CA ALA A 60 5.06 10.60 -2.08
C ALA A 60 5.52 10.19 -3.50
N LEU A 61 5.08 9.03 -3.99
CA LEU A 61 5.39 8.52 -5.33
C LEU A 61 4.20 8.58 -6.28
N ARG A 62 3.05 9.10 -5.84
CA ARG A 62 1.93 9.32 -6.75
C ARG A 62 2.34 10.40 -7.74
N PRO A 63 2.10 10.22 -9.05
CA PRO A 63 2.35 11.28 -10.00
C PRO A 63 1.52 12.49 -9.56
N GLY A 64 2.21 13.61 -9.28
CA GLY A 64 1.51 14.87 -9.10
C GLY A 64 0.68 15.09 -10.36
N LYS A 65 -0.62 15.36 -10.20
CA LYS A 65 -1.37 15.91 -11.33
C LYS A 65 -0.52 17.05 -11.86
N ALA A 66 -0.11 16.97 -13.11
CA ALA A 66 0.39 18.13 -13.82
C ALA A 66 -0.74 19.16 -13.74
N GLU A 67 -0.66 20.07 -12.77
CA GLU A 67 -1.56 21.19 -12.67
C GLU A 67 -1.19 22.10 -13.83
N GLY A 68 -1.87 21.88 -14.95
CA GLY A 68 -1.79 22.74 -16.12
C GLY A 68 -2.16 24.15 -15.69
N ARG A 69 -1.18 25.04 -15.77
CA ARG A 69 -1.37 26.48 -15.81
C ARG A 69 -0.81 26.98 -17.14
#